data_AF-A0A242Z7S6-F1
#
_entry.id   AF-A0A242Z7S6-F1
#
_cell.length_a   1.000
_cell.length_b   1.000
_cell.length_c   1.000
_cell.angle_alpha   90.00
_cell.angle_beta   90.00
_cell.angle_gamma   90.00
#
_symmetry.space_group_name_H-M   'P 1'
#
loop_
_entity.id
_entity.type
_entity.pdbx_description
1 polymer ?
#
loop_
_entity_poly.entity_id
_entity_poly.type
_entity_poly.pdbx_seq_one_letter_code
_entity_poly.pdbx_strand_id
1 'polypeptide(L)'
;MENTLAKGADSVTPFAKGVEILPDGSVVRSGTNYSGKFQEAHDASKASIQSRISNLESGGVKGTGNREVEVPPAFRQTDFASSYESRINQTPAQINPKIEFEGIRGESLSTLKPPPDPKLKSILDEAGIKGIQYENGVPDFSPVSKAQVEINHMVGGTGGNGSAARRLNFTQADEKLAEQLNNSPELARKFGMESGEITWKQIEKYRRAHKLTWHELNDVKTVQLVPTEINSKFGHLGGVGEINAGAFMPDGFASKQ
;
A
#
# COMPACT_ATOMS: atom_id res chain seq x y z
N MET A 1 13.85 30.92 -67.76
CA MET A 1 14.70 29.99 -66.97
C MET A 1 15.04 30.72 -65.69
N GLU A 2 14.72 30.32 -64.48
CA GLU A 2 13.89 29.25 -63.90
C GLU A 2 13.61 29.75 -62.47
N ASN A 3 12.42 29.46 -61.95
CA ASN A 3 12.06 29.72 -60.55
C ASN A 3 12.93 28.87 -59.63
N THR A 4 13.37 29.41 -58.50
CA THR A 4 13.78 28.57 -57.36
C THR A 4 13.18 29.10 -56.07
N LEU A 5 12.38 28.23 -55.46
CA LEU A 5 11.53 28.44 -54.30
C LEU A 5 12.33 28.65 -53.00
N ALA A 6 11.78 29.49 -52.14
CA ALA A 6 12.02 29.46 -50.70
C ALA A 6 11.42 28.19 -50.05
N LYS A 7 12.19 27.56 -49.16
CA LYS A 7 11.74 26.74 -48.02
C LYS A 7 12.70 27.13 -46.89
N GLY A 8 12.30 27.65 -45.74
CA GLY A 8 11.21 27.21 -44.87
C GLY A 8 11.89 26.85 -43.55
N ALA A 9 11.55 27.58 -42.49
CA ALA A 9 12.12 27.48 -41.15
C ALA A 9 11.99 26.06 -40.56
N ASP A 10 12.85 25.72 -39.60
CA ASP A 10 12.37 25.41 -38.23
C ASP A 10 13.53 25.32 -37.24
N SER A 11 13.55 26.29 -36.33
CA SER A 11 14.32 26.27 -35.09
C SER A 11 13.72 25.21 -34.15
N VAL A 12 14.32 24.03 -34.08
CA VAL A 12 14.03 23.08 -33.00
C VAL A 12 14.90 23.40 -31.79
N THR A 13 14.28 24.05 -30.81
CA THR A 13 14.80 24.24 -29.45
C THR A 13 15.04 22.87 -28.79
N PRO A 14 16.22 22.57 -28.22
CA PRO A 14 16.42 21.30 -27.54
C PRO A 14 15.81 21.35 -26.14
N PHE A 15 14.57 20.87 -26.01
CA PHE A 15 13.96 20.51 -24.72
C PHE A 15 14.28 19.05 -24.38
N ALA A 16 15.52 18.77 -24.01
CA ALA A 16 15.86 17.56 -23.26
C ALA A 16 17.17 17.79 -22.50
N LYS A 17 17.09 18.19 -21.22
CA LYS A 17 18.25 18.09 -20.34
C LYS A 17 18.62 16.61 -20.18
N GLY A 18 19.83 16.21 -20.59
CA GLY A 18 20.42 14.90 -20.25
C GLY A 18 20.79 13.98 -21.42
N VAL A 19 20.74 14.45 -22.68
CA VAL A 19 21.14 13.67 -23.85
C VAL A 19 22.20 14.43 -24.65
N GLU A 20 23.37 13.81 -24.85
CA GLU A 20 24.46 14.36 -25.66
C GLU A 20 24.68 13.47 -26.90
N ILE A 21 24.80 14.09 -28.07
CA ILE A 21 25.08 13.39 -29.34
C ILE A 21 26.55 13.58 -29.67
N LEU A 22 27.29 12.49 -29.79
CA LEU A 22 28.71 12.48 -30.12
C LEU A 22 28.94 12.70 -31.63
N PRO A 23 30.15 13.14 -32.04
CA PRO A 23 30.47 13.45 -33.44
C PRO A 23 30.32 12.28 -34.42
N ASP A 24 30.35 11.04 -33.91
CA ASP A 24 30.15 9.81 -34.68
C ASP A 24 28.66 9.41 -34.79
N GLY A 25 27.75 10.25 -34.29
CA GLY A 25 26.31 10.02 -34.28
C GLY A 25 25.81 9.14 -33.14
N SER A 26 26.68 8.68 -32.25
CA SER A 26 26.28 7.92 -31.07
C SER A 26 25.68 8.84 -30.00
N VAL A 27 24.77 8.31 -29.17
CA VAL A 27 24.02 9.08 -28.19
C VAL A 27 24.39 8.62 -26.78
N VAL A 28 24.86 9.54 -25.94
CA VAL A 28 25.18 9.30 -24.53
C VAL A 28 24.09 9.91 -23.65
N ARG A 29 23.45 9.07 -22.83
CA ARG A 29 22.48 9.51 -21.81
C ARG A 29 23.19 9.64 -20.47
N SER A 30 23.40 10.86 -20.00
CA SER A 30 23.84 11.15 -18.62
C SER A 30 22.59 11.21 -17.73
N GLY A 31 22.14 10.06 -17.24
CA GLY A 31 21.06 9.94 -16.26
C GLY A 31 21.59 9.36 -14.95
N THR A 32 21.11 9.86 -13.81
CA THR A 32 21.39 9.31 -12.47
C THR A 32 21.25 7.80 -12.47
N ASN A 33 22.22 7.10 -11.87
CA ASN A 33 22.37 5.65 -11.83
C ASN A 33 21.11 4.95 -11.27
N TYR A 34 20.11 4.73 -12.13
CA TYR A 34 18.78 4.26 -11.77
C TYR A 34 18.83 2.79 -11.33
N SER A 35 19.71 1.99 -11.92
CA SER A 35 19.96 0.59 -11.53
C SER A 35 20.53 0.45 -10.12
N GLY A 36 21.38 1.40 -9.68
CA GLY A 36 21.96 1.38 -8.33
C GLY A 36 20.92 1.46 -7.22
N LYS A 37 19.88 2.28 -7.38
CA LYS A 37 18.81 2.44 -6.37
C LYS A 37 17.92 1.21 -6.22
N PHE A 38 17.70 0.45 -7.30
CA PHE A 38 16.98 -0.83 -7.22
C PHE A 38 17.81 -1.90 -6.52
N GLN A 39 19.12 -1.92 -6.75
CA GLN A 39 20.03 -2.80 -6.05
C GLN A 39 20.06 -2.48 -4.54
N GLU A 40 20.14 -1.20 -4.17
CA GLU A 40 20.10 -0.77 -2.76
C GLU A 40 18.80 -1.15 -2.06
N ALA A 41 17.63 -1.00 -2.71
CA ALA A 41 16.36 -1.37 -2.12
C ALA A 41 16.20 -2.90 -1.98
N HIS A 42 16.60 -3.65 -3.00
CA HIS A 42 16.64 -5.12 -2.96
C HIS A 42 17.59 -5.62 -1.87
N ASP A 43 18.76 -5.01 -1.76
CA ASP A 43 19.75 -5.36 -0.74
C ASP A 43 19.32 -4.92 0.65
N ALA A 44 18.60 -3.81 0.80
CA ALA A 44 17.99 -3.40 2.06
C ALA A 44 16.89 -4.37 2.52
N SER A 45 16.04 -4.83 1.59
CA SER A 45 15.03 -5.84 1.88
C SER A 45 15.68 -7.18 2.27
N LYS A 46 16.70 -7.62 1.51
CA LYS A 46 17.50 -8.80 1.84
C LYS A 46 18.21 -8.66 3.19
N ALA A 47 18.75 -7.48 3.51
CA ALA A 47 19.41 -7.19 4.78
C ALA A 47 18.41 -7.17 5.95
N SER A 48 17.20 -6.65 5.75
CA SER A 48 16.12 -6.70 6.75
C SER A 48 15.77 -8.15 7.09
N ILE A 49 15.59 -9.01 6.09
CA ILE A 49 15.34 -10.45 6.26
C ILE A 49 16.52 -11.12 6.98
N GLN A 50 17.75 -10.85 6.57
CA GLN A 50 18.95 -11.40 7.19
C GLN A 50 19.13 -10.94 8.65
N SER A 51 18.80 -9.69 8.97
CA SER A 51 18.85 -9.18 10.34
C SER A 51 17.87 -9.91 11.25
N ARG A 52 16.64 -10.19 10.76
CA ARG A 52 15.64 -10.99 11.47
C ARG A 52 16.17 -12.40 11.76
N ILE A 53 16.85 -13.04 10.80
CA ILE A 53 17.48 -14.36 10.97
C ILE A 53 18.61 -14.31 12.01
N SER A 54 19.51 -13.33 11.95
CA SER A 54 20.65 -13.23 12.88
C SER A 54 20.25 -12.93 14.33
N ASN A 55 19.18 -12.16 14.54
CA ASN A 55 18.66 -11.86 15.87
C ASN A 55 17.98 -13.10 16.51
N LEU A 56 17.50 -14.05 15.69
CA LEU A 56 16.98 -15.34 16.17
C LEU A 56 18.10 -16.27 16.64
N GLU A 57 19.27 -16.24 15.99
CA GLU A 57 20.40 -17.11 16.33
C GLU A 57 21.23 -16.60 17.53
N SER A 58 21.22 -15.29 17.80
CA SER A 58 21.97 -14.67 18.91
C SER A 58 21.18 -14.57 20.23
N GLY A 59 19.86 -14.74 20.18
CA GLY A 59 18.96 -14.69 21.34
C GLY A 59 18.83 -16.02 22.08
N GLY A 60 19.88 -16.47 22.75
CA GLY A 60 19.80 -17.62 23.66
C GLY A 60 18.86 -17.34 24.85
N VAL A 61 17.58 -17.70 24.74
CA VAL A 61 16.63 -17.66 25.87
C VAL A 61 15.84 -18.97 25.94
N LYS A 62 16.11 -19.74 27.00
CA LYS A 62 15.28 -20.85 27.47
C LYS A 62 13.91 -20.33 27.90
N GLY A 63 12.84 -20.89 27.33
CA GLY A 63 11.54 -20.97 28.00
C GLY A 63 10.33 -20.43 27.22
N THR A 64 9.38 -21.35 27.01
CA THR A 64 7.94 -21.17 26.76
C THR A 64 7.48 -20.72 25.36
N GLY A 65 7.04 -21.71 24.59
CA GLY A 65 6.00 -21.61 23.56
C GLY A 65 6.49 -21.18 22.18
N ASN A 66 6.47 -22.09 21.22
CA ASN A 66 6.52 -21.77 19.79
C ASN A 66 5.31 -20.87 19.45
N ARG A 67 5.47 -19.54 19.57
CA ARG A 67 4.70 -18.61 18.75
C ARG A 67 5.54 -18.41 17.50
N GLU A 68 5.20 -19.12 16.43
CA GLU A 68 5.52 -18.63 15.10
C GLU A 68 5.06 -17.16 15.06
N VAL A 69 5.98 -16.24 14.80
CA VAL A 69 5.62 -14.83 14.62
C VAL A 69 4.80 -14.79 13.34
N GLU A 70 3.48 -14.78 13.48
CA GLU A 70 2.58 -14.78 12.33
C GLU A 70 2.85 -13.54 11.49
N VAL A 71 3.26 -13.74 10.24
CA VAL A 71 3.54 -12.65 9.30
C VAL A 71 2.24 -11.87 9.07
N PRO A 72 2.23 -10.53 9.25
CA PRO A 72 1.05 -9.72 9.01
C PRO A 72 0.50 -9.94 7.59
N PRO A 73 -0.83 -9.96 7.39
CA PRO A 73 -1.44 -10.16 6.08
C PRO A 73 -0.87 -9.28 4.97
N ALA A 74 -0.56 -8.00 5.29
CA ALA A 74 0.04 -7.05 4.35
C ALA A 74 1.42 -7.49 3.82
N PHE A 75 2.15 -8.35 4.53
CA PHE A 75 3.51 -8.80 4.21
C PHE A 75 3.58 -10.26 3.75
N ARG A 76 2.44 -10.96 3.66
CA ARG A 76 2.40 -12.34 3.14
C ARG A 76 2.63 -12.38 1.64
N GLN A 77 2.29 -11.30 0.95
CA GLN A 77 2.50 -11.17 -0.48
C GLN A 77 3.93 -10.78 -0.82
N THR A 78 4.55 -11.57 -1.68
CA THR A 78 5.90 -11.33 -2.19
C THR A 78 5.92 -10.81 -3.63
N ASP A 79 4.85 -11.05 -4.40
CA ASP A 79 4.73 -10.65 -5.79
C ASP A 79 3.73 -9.51 -5.97
N PHE A 80 3.98 -8.59 -6.90
CA PHE A 80 3.14 -7.42 -7.13
C PHE A 80 3.02 -7.16 -8.63
N ALA A 81 1.85 -6.70 -9.09
CA ALA A 81 1.68 -6.19 -10.44
C ALA A 81 2.33 -4.80 -10.57
N SER A 82 2.20 -3.98 -9.53
CA SER A 82 2.83 -2.68 -9.46
C SER A 82 4.35 -2.77 -9.35
N SER A 83 5.06 -1.78 -9.90
CA SER A 83 6.48 -1.62 -9.61
C SER A 83 6.68 -1.13 -8.17
N TYR A 84 7.83 -1.46 -7.59
CA TYR A 84 8.22 -0.94 -6.28
C TYR A 84 8.19 0.60 -6.25
N GLU A 85 8.69 1.24 -7.31
CA GLU A 85 8.66 2.71 -7.44
C GLU A 85 7.23 3.27 -7.40
N SER A 86 6.27 2.63 -8.08
CA SER A 86 4.86 3.04 -8.03
C SER A 86 4.28 2.95 -6.61
N ARG A 87 4.64 1.92 -5.84
CA ARG A 87 4.23 1.80 -4.44
C ARG A 87 4.88 2.88 -3.57
N ILE A 88 6.19 3.07 -3.70
CA ILE A 88 6.92 4.10 -2.96
C ILE A 88 6.38 5.50 -3.26
N ASN A 89 6.01 5.80 -4.50
CA ASN A 89 5.42 7.09 -4.87
C ASN A 89 4.09 7.38 -4.16
N GLN A 90 3.37 6.35 -3.70
CA GLN A 90 2.14 6.52 -2.93
C GLN A 90 2.34 6.53 -1.41
N THR A 91 3.53 6.19 -0.91
CA THR A 91 3.86 6.33 0.52
C THR A 91 4.00 7.79 0.94
N PRO A 92 3.89 8.14 2.24
CA PRO A 92 4.20 9.49 2.71
C PRO A 92 5.53 9.99 2.16
N ALA A 93 5.54 11.21 1.62
CA ALA A 93 6.74 11.80 1.02
C ALA A 93 7.91 11.84 2.03
N GLN A 94 9.14 11.76 1.52
CA GLN A 94 10.34 11.88 2.37
C GLN A 94 10.36 13.22 3.12
N ILE A 95 9.96 14.29 2.45
CA ILE A 95 9.72 15.60 3.08
C ILE A 95 8.22 15.72 3.35
N ASN A 96 7.80 15.26 4.52
CA ASN A 96 6.42 15.36 4.98
C ASN A 96 6.35 16.15 6.31
N PRO A 97 5.39 17.07 6.48
CA PRO A 97 5.29 17.89 7.69
C PRO A 97 4.72 17.14 8.91
N LYS A 98 4.04 16.01 8.72
CA LYS A 98 3.31 15.28 9.77
C LYS A 98 3.86 13.89 10.07
N ILE A 99 4.47 13.25 9.08
CA ILE A 99 4.94 11.87 9.14
C ILE A 99 6.43 11.83 8.84
N GLU A 100 7.15 10.91 9.46
CA GLU A 100 8.51 10.55 9.10
C GLU A 100 8.70 9.04 9.09
N PHE A 101 9.82 8.60 8.51
CA PHE A 101 10.29 7.23 8.57
C PHE A 101 11.55 7.19 9.43
N GLU A 102 11.64 6.22 10.34
CA GLU A 102 12.83 6.05 11.19
C GLU A 102 14.03 5.52 10.40
N GLY A 103 13.78 4.90 9.24
CA GLY A 103 14.80 4.42 8.32
C GLY A 103 14.42 4.69 6.86
N ILE A 104 14.63 3.69 6.01
CA ILE A 104 14.35 3.80 4.58
C ILE A 104 12.84 3.99 4.37
N ARG A 105 12.46 4.99 3.58
CA ARG A 105 11.07 5.27 3.21
C ARG A 105 10.46 4.04 2.53
N GLY A 106 9.34 3.57 3.07
CA GLY A 106 8.64 2.38 2.56
C GLY A 106 9.18 1.02 3.01
N GLU A 107 10.25 1.01 3.81
CA GLU A 107 10.90 -0.22 4.34
C GLU A 107 11.14 -0.16 5.85
N SER A 108 10.53 0.80 6.53
CA SER A 108 10.77 1.04 7.96
C SER A 108 9.53 1.57 8.66
N LEU A 109 9.63 1.70 9.99
CA LEU A 109 8.57 2.25 10.82
C LEU A 109 8.31 3.71 10.46
N SER A 110 7.04 4.01 10.16
CA SER A 110 6.56 5.36 9.89
C SER A 110 5.84 5.93 11.11
N THR A 111 6.28 7.09 11.61
CA THR A 111 5.84 7.68 12.87
C THR A 111 5.33 9.12 12.70
N LEU A 112 4.65 9.64 13.72
CA LEU A 112 4.16 11.02 13.73
C LEU A 112 5.28 11.99 14.14
N LYS A 113 5.47 13.07 13.39
CA LYS A 113 6.38 14.14 13.76
C LYS A 113 5.86 14.94 14.97
N PRO A 114 6.74 15.44 15.85
CA PRO A 114 6.35 16.40 16.87
C PRO A 114 6.01 17.79 16.27
N PRO A 115 4.97 18.48 16.77
CA PRO A 115 3.93 17.97 17.65
C PRO A 115 2.97 17.03 16.89
N PRO A 116 2.63 15.86 17.46
CA PRO A 116 1.83 14.87 16.75
C PRO A 116 0.39 15.35 16.57
N ASP A 117 -0.22 14.94 15.46
CA ASP A 117 -1.66 15.11 15.26
C ASP A 117 -2.43 14.34 16.36
N PRO A 118 -3.21 15.00 17.24
CA PRO A 118 -3.78 14.35 18.43
C PRO A 118 -4.68 13.17 18.10
N LYS A 119 -5.39 13.25 16.97
CA LYS A 119 -6.33 12.20 16.55
C LYS A 119 -5.59 10.95 16.09
N LEU A 120 -4.53 11.11 15.31
CA LEU A 120 -3.70 9.99 14.88
C LEU A 120 -2.97 9.38 16.07
N LYS A 121 -2.46 10.22 16.98
CA LYS A 121 -1.78 9.75 18.19
C LYS A 121 -2.70 8.88 19.05
N SER A 122 -3.94 9.32 19.30
CA SER A 122 -4.92 8.53 20.06
C SER A 122 -5.12 7.14 19.46
N ILE A 123 -5.29 7.04 18.13
CA ILE A 123 -5.51 5.76 17.45
C ILE A 123 -4.29 4.83 17.59
N LEU A 124 -3.08 5.37 17.45
CA LEU A 124 -1.84 4.60 17.58
C LEU A 124 -1.60 4.15 19.04
N ASP A 125 -1.83 5.05 20.00
CA ASP A 125 -1.72 4.76 21.43
C ASP A 125 -2.75 3.69 21.87
N GLU A 126 -4.00 3.78 21.42
CA GLU A 126 -5.06 2.78 21.67
C GLU A 126 -4.69 1.39 21.12
N ALA A 127 -3.97 1.34 20.00
CA ALA A 127 -3.45 0.11 19.42
C ALA A 127 -2.12 -0.34 20.04
N GLY A 128 -1.53 0.44 20.96
CA GLY A 128 -0.27 0.13 21.62
C GLY A 128 0.95 0.20 20.69
N ILE A 129 0.87 0.96 19.59
CA ILE A 129 1.92 1.06 18.58
C ILE A 129 2.45 2.50 18.47
N LYS A 130 3.73 2.64 18.12
CA LYS A 130 4.38 3.94 17.89
C LYS A 130 4.07 4.53 16.51
N GLY A 131 3.80 3.65 15.55
CA GLY A 131 3.69 4.00 14.14
C GLY A 131 3.30 2.79 13.29
N ILE A 132 3.28 2.98 11.98
CA ILE A 132 2.90 1.94 11.01
C ILE A 132 4.16 1.39 10.35
N GLN A 133 4.35 0.07 10.41
CA GLN A 133 5.45 -0.58 9.73
C GLN A 133 5.17 -0.61 8.22
N TYR A 134 6.18 -0.29 7.42
CA TYR A 134 6.17 -0.50 5.98
C TYR A 134 7.19 -1.56 5.58
N GLU A 135 6.83 -2.35 4.57
CA GLU A 135 7.72 -3.27 3.86
C GLU A 135 7.30 -3.27 2.38
N ASN A 136 8.25 -3.18 1.45
CA ASN A 136 7.97 -3.09 0.01
C ASN A 136 7.04 -1.92 -0.39
N GLY A 137 7.02 -0.82 0.37
CA GLY A 137 6.09 0.30 0.17
C GLY A 137 4.64 0.01 0.57
N VAL A 138 4.38 -1.09 1.26
CA VAL A 138 3.06 -1.51 1.76
C VAL A 138 2.98 -1.30 3.28
N PRO A 139 1.93 -0.64 3.81
CA PRO A 139 1.74 -0.47 5.25
C PRO A 139 1.05 -1.68 5.89
N ASP A 140 1.45 -2.02 7.11
CA ASP A 140 0.69 -2.95 7.96
C ASP A 140 -0.29 -2.19 8.87
N PHE A 141 -1.57 -2.21 8.52
CA PHE A 141 -2.64 -1.66 9.35
C PHE A 141 -3.31 -2.70 10.26
N SER A 142 -2.81 -3.94 10.31
CA SER A 142 -3.40 -4.99 11.14
C SER A 142 -3.55 -4.59 12.62
N PRO A 143 -2.58 -3.89 13.26
CA PRO A 143 -2.72 -3.46 14.66
C PRO A 143 -3.87 -2.47 14.91
N VAL A 144 -4.28 -1.70 13.90
CA VAL A 144 -5.39 -0.73 14.01
C VAL A 144 -6.68 -1.24 13.36
N SER A 145 -6.65 -2.42 12.76
CA SER A 145 -7.79 -3.03 12.10
C SER A 145 -8.87 -3.46 13.11
N LYS A 146 -10.13 -3.18 12.78
CA LYS A 146 -11.30 -3.58 13.58
C LYS A 146 -11.89 -4.91 13.09
N ALA A 147 -11.69 -5.25 11.83
CA ALA A 147 -12.13 -6.50 11.22
C ALA A 147 -11.31 -6.79 9.96
N GLN A 148 -11.26 -8.05 9.57
CA GLN A 148 -10.66 -8.50 8.32
C GLN A 148 -11.58 -9.52 7.67
N VAL A 149 -11.81 -9.34 6.36
CA VAL A 149 -12.61 -10.25 5.56
C VAL A 149 -11.93 -10.51 4.22
N GLU A 150 -12.28 -11.62 3.58
CA GLU A 150 -11.91 -11.90 2.20
C GLU A 150 -13.14 -11.65 1.31
N ILE A 151 -12.98 -10.84 0.26
CA ILE A 151 -14.02 -10.61 -0.74
C ILE A 151 -13.85 -11.57 -1.91
N ASN A 152 -14.94 -11.82 -2.64
CA ASN A 152 -14.93 -12.81 -3.73
C ASN A 152 -14.03 -12.38 -4.90
N HIS A 153 -14.04 -11.08 -5.22
CA HIS A 153 -13.21 -10.48 -6.25
C HIS A 153 -13.04 -8.99 -5.97
N MET A 154 -11.84 -8.47 -6.19
CA MET A 154 -11.56 -7.04 -6.14
C MET A 154 -11.60 -6.45 -7.54
N VAL A 155 -12.34 -5.34 -7.68
CA VAL A 155 -12.42 -4.60 -8.94
C VAL A 155 -11.66 -3.28 -8.87
N GLY A 156 -11.05 -2.91 -9.99
CA GLY A 156 -10.33 -1.66 -10.19
C GLY A 156 -11.02 -0.74 -11.20
N GLY A 157 -10.43 0.42 -11.41
CA GLY A 157 -10.89 1.44 -12.34
C GLY A 157 -10.29 2.80 -12.02
N THR A 158 -10.38 3.73 -12.98
CA THR A 158 -9.97 5.12 -12.83
C THR A 158 -11.17 6.05 -13.00
N GLY A 159 -11.09 7.28 -12.48
CA GLY A 159 -12.16 8.28 -12.58
C GLY A 159 -13.52 7.77 -12.07
N GLY A 160 -14.57 7.93 -12.88
CA GLY A 160 -15.93 7.46 -12.56
C GLY A 160 -16.02 5.94 -12.36
N ASN A 161 -15.27 5.17 -13.15
CA ASN A 161 -15.20 3.71 -13.01
C ASN A 161 -14.50 3.31 -11.70
N GLY A 162 -13.50 4.06 -11.27
CA GLY A 162 -12.85 3.85 -9.96
C GLY A 162 -13.82 4.06 -8.79
N SER A 163 -14.70 5.06 -8.88
CA SER A 163 -15.73 5.30 -7.84
C SER A 163 -16.77 4.18 -7.79
N ALA A 164 -17.15 3.63 -8.94
CA ALA A 164 -18.05 2.47 -9.01
C ALA A 164 -17.37 1.20 -8.46
N ALA A 165 -16.13 0.94 -8.86
CA ALA A 165 -15.33 -0.19 -8.39
C ALA A 165 -15.17 -0.18 -6.86
N ARG A 166 -14.80 0.96 -6.29
CA ARG A 166 -14.71 1.14 -4.83
C ARG A 166 -16.03 0.80 -4.13
N ARG A 167 -17.17 1.23 -4.68
CA ARG A 167 -18.48 0.92 -4.09
C ARG A 167 -18.75 -0.59 -4.09
N LEU A 168 -18.42 -1.27 -5.20
CA LEU A 168 -18.60 -2.72 -5.31
C LEU A 168 -17.73 -3.49 -4.31
N ASN A 169 -16.44 -3.15 -4.19
CA ASN A 169 -15.55 -3.77 -3.19
C ASN A 169 -16.07 -3.54 -1.77
N PHE A 170 -16.54 -2.32 -1.46
CA PHE A 170 -17.04 -1.96 -0.14
C PHE A 170 -18.32 -2.71 0.22
N THR A 171 -19.25 -2.87 -0.74
CA THR A 171 -20.48 -3.64 -0.52
C THR A 171 -20.17 -5.11 -0.25
N GLN A 172 -19.26 -5.73 -1.01
CA GLN A 172 -18.82 -7.11 -0.74
C GLN A 172 -18.22 -7.24 0.66
N ALA A 173 -17.36 -6.31 1.06
CA ALA A 173 -16.76 -6.31 2.38
C ALA A 173 -17.79 -6.12 3.51
N ASP A 174 -18.79 -5.25 3.29
CA ASP A 174 -19.90 -5.04 4.22
C ASP A 174 -20.77 -6.30 4.36
N GLU A 175 -21.04 -7.01 3.27
CA GLU A 175 -21.73 -8.31 3.29
C GLU A 175 -20.94 -9.36 4.05
N LYS A 176 -19.63 -9.48 3.78
CA LYS A 176 -18.76 -10.46 4.45
C LYS A 176 -18.61 -10.19 5.94
N LEU A 177 -18.53 -8.92 6.35
CA LEU A 177 -18.50 -8.60 7.78
C LEU A 177 -19.86 -8.91 8.43
N ALA A 178 -20.98 -8.59 7.77
CA ALA A 178 -22.31 -8.94 8.29
C ALA A 178 -22.46 -10.46 8.49
N GLU A 179 -22.02 -11.27 7.54
CA GLU A 179 -21.97 -12.74 7.66
C GLU A 179 -21.12 -13.17 8.88
N GLN A 180 -19.91 -12.61 9.04
CA GLN A 180 -19.04 -12.92 10.18
C GLN A 180 -19.68 -12.55 11.53
N LEU A 181 -20.30 -11.36 11.63
CA LEU A 181 -20.95 -10.91 12.88
C LEU A 181 -22.19 -11.75 13.19
N ASN A 182 -23.00 -12.12 12.20
CA ASN A 182 -24.17 -12.96 12.41
C ASN A 182 -23.79 -14.37 12.88
N ASN A 183 -22.63 -14.88 12.44
CA ASN A 183 -22.11 -16.18 12.87
C ASN A 183 -21.33 -16.12 14.20
N SER A 184 -21.15 -14.92 14.79
CA SER A 184 -20.38 -14.76 16.03
C SER A 184 -20.98 -13.68 16.94
N PRO A 185 -21.86 -14.08 17.90
CA PRO A 185 -22.44 -13.15 18.86
C PRO A 185 -21.41 -12.35 19.66
N GLU A 186 -20.27 -12.97 20.01
CA GLU A 186 -19.19 -12.30 20.72
C GLU A 186 -18.54 -11.19 19.89
N LEU A 187 -18.33 -11.44 18.59
CA LEU A 187 -17.79 -10.44 17.68
C LEU A 187 -18.81 -9.34 17.43
N ALA A 188 -20.08 -9.67 17.19
CA ALA A 188 -21.16 -8.70 17.05
C ALA A 188 -21.22 -7.75 18.27
N ARG A 189 -21.10 -8.28 19.49
CA ARG A 189 -21.08 -7.48 20.73
C ARG A 189 -19.91 -6.49 20.77
N LYS A 190 -18.72 -6.84 20.24
CA LYS A 190 -17.57 -5.91 20.14
C LYS A 190 -17.86 -4.73 19.21
N PHE A 191 -18.75 -4.92 18.25
CA PHE A 191 -19.26 -3.88 17.35
C PHE A 191 -20.50 -3.16 17.91
N GLY A 192 -20.96 -3.51 19.12
CA GLY A 192 -22.19 -2.99 19.69
C GLY A 192 -23.44 -3.42 18.92
N MET A 193 -23.40 -4.59 18.27
CA MET A 193 -24.48 -5.15 17.46
C MET A 193 -25.00 -6.46 18.05
N GLU A 194 -26.24 -6.81 17.71
CA GLU A 194 -26.85 -8.10 17.99
C GLU A 194 -26.73 -9.00 16.75
N SER A 195 -26.20 -10.21 16.92
CA SER A 195 -26.03 -11.19 15.83
C SER A 195 -27.36 -11.81 15.40
N GLY A 196 -27.48 -12.16 14.12
CA GLY A 196 -28.58 -12.97 13.57
C GLY A 196 -29.26 -12.31 12.37
N GLU A 197 -29.40 -10.98 12.40
CA GLU A 197 -30.09 -10.20 11.37
C GLU A 197 -29.28 -8.97 10.91
N ILE A 198 -27.97 -8.96 11.12
CA ILE A 198 -27.10 -7.87 10.68
C ILE A 198 -27.05 -7.88 9.15
N THR A 199 -27.33 -6.72 8.56
CA THR A 199 -27.28 -6.50 7.11
C THR A 199 -26.05 -5.70 6.71
N TRP A 200 -25.62 -5.82 5.46
CA TRP A 200 -24.52 -5.00 4.92
C TRP A 200 -24.79 -3.48 5.05
N LYS A 201 -26.06 -3.04 4.97
CA LYS A 201 -26.43 -1.63 5.15
C LYS A 201 -26.19 -1.15 6.59
N GLN A 202 -26.37 -2.00 7.58
CA GLN A 202 -26.03 -1.69 8.98
C GLN A 202 -24.52 -1.59 9.16
N ILE A 203 -23.75 -2.47 8.51
CA ILE A 203 -22.28 -2.35 8.49
C ILE A 203 -21.84 -1.05 7.82
N GLU A 204 -22.41 -0.71 6.67
CA GLU A 204 -22.09 0.54 5.97
C GLU A 204 -22.36 1.77 6.87
N LYS A 205 -23.52 1.81 7.54
CA LYS A 205 -23.87 2.87 8.50
C LYS A 205 -22.89 2.91 9.66
N TYR A 206 -22.54 1.77 10.24
CA TYR A 206 -21.57 1.67 11.32
C TYR A 206 -20.22 2.25 10.90
N ARG A 207 -19.67 1.84 9.75
CA ARG A 207 -18.39 2.38 9.26
C ARG A 207 -18.42 3.90 9.11
N ARG A 208 -19.50 4.45 8.53
CA ARG A 208 -19.67 5.90 8.36
C ARG A 208 -19.73 6.63 9.70
N ALA A 209 -20.52 6.12 10.66
CA ALA A 209 -20.65 6.71 12.00
C ALA A 209 -19.33 6.68 12.78
N HIS A 210 -18.56 5.59 12.65
CA HIS A 210 -17.29 5.40 13.36
C HIS A 210 -16.06 5.87 12.57
N LYS A 211 -16.25 6.53 11.42
CA LYS A 211 -15.17 7.06 10.55
C LYS A 211 -14.14 5.97 10.17
N LEU A 212 -14.65 4.81 9.76
CA LEU A 212 -13.88 3.67 9.29
C LEU A 212 -13.99 3.51 7.77
N THR A 213 -12.98 2.89 7.17
CA THR A 213 -12.90 2.60 5.74
C THR A 213 -12.36 1.20 5.50
N TRP A 214 -12.74 0.58 4.38
CA TRP A 214 -12.11 -0.66 3.94
C TRP A 214 -10.77 -0.32 3.27
N HIS A 215 -9.70 -0.90 3.79
CA HIS A 215 -8.37 -0.94 3.21
C HIS A 215 -8.26 -2.23 2.40
N GLU A 216 -8.14 -2.09 1.10
CA GLU A 216 -7.98 -3.18 0.13
C GLU A 216 -6.50 -3.57 0.07
N LEU A 217 -6.12 -4.76 0.53
CA LEU A 217 -4.71 -5.20 0.57
C LEU A 217 -4.21 -5.58 -0.83
N ASN A 218 -2.88 -5.56 -1.00
CA ASN A 218 -2.22 -5.83 -2.28
C ASN A 218 -2.43 -7.25 -2.83
N ASP A 219 -2.94 -8.17 -2.00
CA ASP A 219 -3.33 -9.55 -2.38
C ASP A 219 -4.64 -9.63 -3.14
N VAL A 220 -5.25 -8.48 -3.42
CA VAL A 220 -6.48 -8.32 -4.21
C VAL A 220 -7.65 -9.17 -3.71
N LYS A 221 -7.60 -9.58 -2.43
CA LYS A 221 -8.55 -10.51 -1.82
C LYS A 221 -8.91 -10.09 -0.40
N THR A 222 -7.91 -9.79 0.42
CA THR A 222 -8.10 -9.40 1.81
C THR A 222 -8.46 -7.93 1.88
N VAL A 223 -9.44 -7.60 2.71
CA VAL A 223 -9.77 -6.23 3.05
C VAL A 223 -9.87 -6.07 4.57
N GLN A 224 -9.33 -4.97 5.08
CA GLN A 224 -9.28 -4.66 6.51
C GLN A 224 -10.11 -3.42 6.82
N LEU A 225 -10.92 -3.47 7.87
CA LEU A 225 -11.69 -2.33 8.34
C LEU A 225 -10.83 -1.46 9.26
N VAL A 226 -10.37 -0.32 8.76
CA VAL A 226 -9.39 0.53 9.46
C VAL A 226 -9.92 1.96 9.67
N PRO A 227 -9.37 2.72 10.63
CA PRO A 227 -9.68 4.13 10.78
C PRO A 227 -9.34 4.93 9.51
N THR A 228 -10.31 5.70 9.00
CA THR A 228 -10.15 6.47 7.75
C THR A 228 -8.96 7.42 7.79
N GLU A 229 -8.69 8.02 8.95
CA GLU A 229 -7.56 8.95 9.11
C GLU A 229 -6.20 8.26 8.99
N ILE A 230 -6.06 7.04 9.54
CA ILE A 230 -4.82 6.26 9.42
C ILE A 230 -4.62 5.90 7.95
N ASN A 231 -5.64 5.31 7.31
CA ASN A 231 -5.59 4.92 5.91
C ASN A 231 -5.26 6.11 4.98
N SER A 232 -5.80 7.29 5.29
CA SER A 232 -5.52 8.53 4.55
C SER A 232 -4.12 9.08 4.80
N LYS A 233 -3.61 9.02 6.03
CA LYS A 233 -2.34 9.67 6.39
C LYS A 233 -1.14 8.84 5.98
N PHE A 234 -1.23 7.54 6.18
CA PHE A 234 -0.22 6.57 5.82
C PHE A 234 -0.48 6.10 4.39
N GLY A 235 -0.15 6.98 3.43
CA GLY A 235 -0.37 6.73 2.00
C GLY A 235 0.25 5.41 1.53
N HIS A 236 -0.36 4.81 0.52
CA HIS A 236 0.03 3.53 -0.04
C HIS A 236 -0.68 3.28 -1.37
N LEU A 237 -0.15 2.32 -2.13
CA LEU A 237 -0.83 1.68 -3.25
C LEU A 237 -1.41 0.36 -2.72
N GLY A 238 -2.74 0.28 -2.57
CA GLY A 238 -3.44 -0.93 -2.12
C GLY A 238 -3.89 -1.83 -3.27
N GLY A 239 -4.71 -2.84 -2.98
CA GLY A 239 -5.18 -3.85 -3.94
C GLY A 239 -5.85 -3.29 -5.20
N VAL A 240 -6.64 -2.23 -5.09
CA VAL A 240 -7.22 -1.56 -6.27
C VAL A 240 -6.13 -1.00 -7.20
N GLY A 241 -5.02 -0.53 -6.62
CA GLY A 241 -3.85 -0.10 -7.36
C GLY A 241 -3.16 -1.27 -8.07
N GLU A 242 -3.11 -2.44 -7.44
CA GLU A 242 -2.59 -3.67 -8.06
C GLU A 242 -3.48 -4.15 -9.21
N ILE A 243 -4.81 -4.14 -9.05
CA ILE A 243 -5.74 -4.45 -10.13
C ILE A 243 -5.52 -3.49 -11.31
N ASN A 244 -5.41 -2.19 -11.03
CA ASN A 244 -5.14 -1.18 -12.07
C ASN A 244 -3.76 -1.34 -12.72
N ALA A 245 -2.81 -2.01 -12.05
CA ALA A 245 -1.50 -2.35 -12.58
C ALA A 245 -1.47 -3.70 -13.32
N GLY A 246 -2.58 -4.44 -13.37
CA GLY A 246 -2.71 -5.70 -14.11
C GLY A 246 -2.83 -6.96 -13.25
N ALA A 247 -3.12 -6.85 -11.95
CA ALA A 247 -3.56 -8.00 -11.17
C ALA A 247 -5.00 -8.37 -11.56
N PHE A 248 -5.30 -9.66 -11.77
CA PHE A 248 -6.65 -10.07 -12.20
C PHE A 248 -7.25 -11.26 -11.43
N MET A 249 -6.49 -11.97 -10.59
CA MET A 249 -7.02 -13.05 -9.75
C MET A 249 -6.38 -13.06 -8.36
N PRO A 250 -7.07 -13.58 -7.32
CA PRO A 250 -6.51 -13.84 -5.98
C PRO A 250 -5.23 -14.69 -6.01
N ASP A 251 -5.03 -15.46 -7.10
CA ASP A 251 -3.90 -16.38 -7.30
C ASP A 251 -3.10 -16.07 -8.57
N GLY A 252 -3.25 -14.89 -9.19
CA GLY A 252 -2.66 -14.62 -10.50
C GLY A 252 -2.51 -13.14 -10.83
N PHE A 253 -1.29 -12.63 -10.69
CA PHE A 253 -0.83 -11.46 -11.43
C PHE A 253 -0.73 -11.85 -12.90
N ALA A 254 -1.26 -11.04 -13.82
CA ALA A 254 -1.05 -11.30 -15.24
C ALA A 254 0.47 -11.38 -15.49
N SER A 255 0.91 -12.46 -16.14
CA SER A 255 2.28 -12.60 -16.63
C SER A 255 2.69 -11.30 -17.31
N LYS A 256 3.78 -10.67 -16.84
CA LYS A 256 4.41 -9.54 -17.51
C LYS A 256 4.59 -9.92 -18.99
N GLN A 257 3.82 -9.31 -19.88
CA GLN A 257 4.11 -9.34 -21.32
C GLN A 257 5.32 -8.45 -21.61
#